data_AF-A0A2G6DI41-F1
#
_entry.id   AF-A0A2G6DI41-F1
#
_cell.length_a   1.000
_cell.length_b   1.000
_cell.length_c   1.000
_cell.angle_alpha   90.00
_cell.angle_beta   90.00
_cell.angle_gamma   90.00
#
_symmetry.space_group_name_H-M   'P 1'
#
loop_
_entity.id
_entity.type
_entity.pdbx_description
1 polymer ?
#
loop_
_entity_poly.entity_id
_entity_poly.type
_entity_poly.pdbx_seq_one_letter_code
_entity_poly.pdbx_strand_id
1 'polypeptide(L)' 'MSNQPPHTPSAVRCRVKICGITSIEDALMVSEAGVDAIGLVFYPKSPHNVTVKQAVAISQIIKYEWQAMTSYPLLL' A
#
# COMPACT_ATOMS: atom_id res chain seq x y z
N MET A 1 2.71 10.15 18.31
CA MET A 1 3.62 10.01 17.16
C MET A 1 4.11 8.56 17.12
N SER A 2 3.30 7.66 16.56
CA SER A 2 3.64 6.24 16.50
C SER A 2 4.64 6.00 15.38
N ASN A 3 5.90 5.80 15.75
CA ASN A 3 6.93 5.24 14.88
C ASN A 3 6.62 3.75 14.62
N GLN A 4 5.59 3.48 13.81
CA GLN A 4 5.38 2.14 13.28
C GLN A 4 6.50 1.87 12.27
N PRO A 5 7.28 0.78 12.41
CA PRO A 5 8.32 0.44 11.45
C PRO A 5 7.69 0.24 10.06
N PRO A 6 8.46 0.45 8.97
CA PRO A 6 7.98 0.13 7.63
C PRO A 6 7.49 -1.32 7.63
N HIS A 7 6.27 -1.54 7.12
CA HIS A 7 5.55 -2.81 7.03
C HIS A 7 6.47 -3.96 6.58
N THR A 8 7.17 -4.57 7.53
CA THR A 8 8.06 -5.68 7.20
C THR A 8 7.13 -6.87 6.97
N PRO A 9 7.16 -7.54 5.80
CA PRO A 9 6.37 -8.74 5.60
C PRO A 9 6.88 -9.82 6.56
N SER A 10 6.28 -9.91 7.75
CA SER A 10 6.56 -10.97 8.71
C SER A 10 6.10 -12.28 8.07
N ALA A 11 7.01 -13.24 7.98
CA ALA A 11 6.76 -14.55 7.35
C ALA A 11 5.61 -15.34 8.02
N VAL A 12 5.14 -14.89 9.19
CA VAL A 12 4.11 -15.58 10.01
C VAL A 12 2.89 -14.70 10.32
N ARG A 13 2.78 -13.49 9.78
CA ARG A 13 1.59 -12.65 10.00
C ARG A 13 0.54 -12.82 8.89
N CYS A 14 -0.74 -12.74 9.26
CA CYS A 14 -1.82 -12.66 8.27
C CYS A 14 -1.66 -11.39 7.42
N ARG A 15 -1.68 -11.56 6.09
CA ARG A 15 -1.63 -10.44 5.14
C ARG A 15 -3.03 -9.91 4.90
N VAL A 16 -3.20 -8.60 5.03
CA VAL A 16 -4.48 -7.90 4.91
C VAL A 16 -4.46 -7.03 3.66
N LYS A 17 -5.48 -7.19 2.80
CA LYS A 17 -5.72 -6.34 1.63
C LYS A 17 -7.05 -5.63 1.76
N ILE A 18 -7.06 -4.32 1.52
CA ILE A 18 -8.29 -3.52 1.41
C ILE A 18 -8.62 -3.30 -0.07
N CYS A 19 -9.84 -3.61 -0.50
CA CYS A 19 -10.25 -3.53 -1.91
C CYS A 19 -11.14 -2.29 -2.17
N GLY A 20 -11.12 -1.79 -3.40
CA GLY A 20 -12.07 -0.75 -3.84
C GLY A 20 -11.68 0.67 -3.43
N ILE A 21 -10.39 0.94 -3.22
CA ILE A 21 -9.90 2.29 -2.91
C ILE A 21 -10.03 3.18 -4.14
N THR A 22 -10.63 4.36 -3.96
CA THR A 22 -10.91 5.33 -5.03
C THR A 22 -10.33 6.72 -4.78
N SER A 23 -9.89 7.01 -3.56
CA SER A 23 -9.34 8.31 -3.14
C SER A 23 -7.90 8.18 -2.62
N ILE A 24 -7.20 9.32 -2.59
CA ILE A 24 -5.82 9.41 -2.05
C ILE A 24 -5.86 9.35 -0.53
N GLU A 25 -6.87 9.98 0.07
CA GLU A 25 -7.07 10.08 1.50
C GLU A 25 -7.31 8.69 2.12
N ASP A 26 -8.18 7.87 1.50
CA ASP A 26 -8.43 6.50 1.96
C ASP A 26 -7.16 5.65 1.80
N ALA A 27 -6.44 5.82 0.69
CA ALA A 27 -5.19 5.11 0.43
C ALA A 27 -4.12 5.40 1.50
N LEU A 28 -3.98 6.66 1.92
CA LEU A 28 -3.11 7.07 3.00
C LEU A 28 -3.56 6.47 4.34
N MET A 29 -4.84 6.62 4.68
CA MET A 29 -5.40 6.11 5.93
C MET A 29 -5.16 4.60 6.09
N VAL A 30 -5.46 3.80 5.06
CA VAL A 30 -5.27 2.34 5.15
C VAL A 30 -3.79 1.96 5.13
N SER A 31 -2.95 2.71 4.40
CA SER A 31 -1.50 2.53 4.38
C SER A 31 -0.90 2.75 5.77
N GLU A 32 -1.32 3.81 6.47
CA GLU A 32 -0.93 4.12 7.85
C GLU A 32 -1.44 3.08 8.86
N ALA A 33 -2.58 2.46 8.57
CA ALA A 33 -3.13 1.35 9.36
C ALA A 33 -2.34 0.03 9.21
N GLY A 34 -1.33 -0.03 8.35
CA GLY A 34 -0.43 -1.18 8.22
C GLY A 34 -0.94 -2.30 7.30
N VAL A 35 -1.82 -2.00 6.36
CA VAL A 35 -2.30 -2.97 5.37
C VAL A 35 -1.17 -3.40 4.43
N ASP A 36 -1.18 -4.66 4.00
CA ASP A 36 -0.15 -5.20 3.09
C ASP A 36 -0.35 -4.76 1.65
N ALA A 37 -1.60 -4.50 1.26
CA ALA A 37 -1.94 -4.11 -0.09
C ALA A 37 -3.28 -3.36 -0.13
N ILE A 38 -3.40 -2.50 -1.14
CA ILE A 38 -4.68 -1.92 -1.54
C ILE A 38 -5.09 -2.45 -2.93
N GLY A 39 -6.39 -2.52 -3.19
CA GLY A 39 -6.96 -2.96 -4.46
C GLY A 39 -7.64 -1.81 -5.20
N LEU A 40 -7.21 -1.57 -6.43
CA LEU A 40 -7.80 -0.61 -7.36
C LEU A 40 -8.64 -1.37 -8.39
N VAL A 41 -9.89 -0.95 -8.60
CA VAL A 41 -10.83 -1.67 -9.47
C VAL A 41 -10.92 -0.97 -10.82
N PHE A 42 -10.62 -1.68 -11.91
CA PHE A 42 -10.69 -1.14 -13.28
C PHE A 42 -11.92 -1.59 -14.06
N TYR A 43 -12.86 -2.29 -13.42
CA TYR A 43 -14.09 -2.76 -14.06
C TYR A 43 -15.12 -1.62 -14.19
N PRO A 44 -15.55 -1.22 -15.41
CA PRO A 44 -16.35 0.01 -15.61
C PRO A 44 -17.72 0.05 -14.90
N LYS A 45 -18.35 -1.10 -14.65
CA LYS A 45 -19.66 -1.15 -13.98
C LYS A 45 -19.56 -1.18 -12.45
N SER A 46 -18.35 -1.20 -11.89
CA SER A 46 -18.15 -1.16 -10.44
C SER A 46 -18.32 0.27 -9.92
N PRO A 47 -18.98 0.49 -8.77
CA PRO A 47 -18.98 1.79 -8.12
C PRO A 47 -17.59 2.22 -7.63
N HIS A 48 -16.65 1.28 -7.51
CA HIS A 48 -15.26 1.53 -7.15
C HIS A 48 -14.33 1.65 -8.36
N ASN A 49 -14.87 1.84 -9.57
CA ASN A 49 -14.05 2.00 -10.77
C ASN A 49 -13.12 3.21 -10.63
N VAL A 50 -11.84 3.00 -10.90
CA VAL A 50 -10.85 4.07 -11.03
C VAL A 50 -10.27 4.09 -12.44
N THR A 51 -9.99 5.28 -12.93
CA THR A 51 -9.20 5.47 -14.15
C THR A 51 -7.73 5.13 -13.88
N VAL A 52 -6.97 4.82 -14.94
CA VAL A 52 -5.51 4.63 -14.84
C VAL A 52 -4.83 5.87 -14.25
N LYS A 53 -5.29 7.07 -14.59
CA LYS A 53 -4.76 8.33 -14.03
C LYS A 53 -4.96 8.42 -12.52
N GLN A 54 -6.16 8.08 -12.02
CA GLN A 54 -6.43 8.02 -10.57
C GLN A 54 -5.58 6.94 -9.91
N ALA A 55 -5.49 5.76 -10.52
CA ALA A 55 -4.68 4.66 -9.99
C ALA A 55 -3.19 5.03 -9.86
N VAL A 56 -2.64 5.76 -10.83
CA VAL A 56 -1.26 6.27 -10.76
C VAL A 56 -1.11 7.27 -9.61
N ALA A 57 -2.03 8.22 -9.47
CA ALA A 57 -1.98 9.21 -8.38
C ALA A 57 -2.05 8.54 -7.00
N ILE A 58 -2.96 7.57 -6.84
CA ILE A 58 -3.08 6.76 -5.61
C ILE A 58 -1.81 5.93 -5.38
N SER A 59 -1.31 5.23 -6.39
CA SER A 59 -0.11 4.39 -6.25
C SER A 59 1.15 5.18 -5.91
N GLN A 60 1.22 6.45 -6.29
CA GLN A 60 2.37 7.32 -6.00
C GLN A 60 2.42 7.78 -4.55
N ILE A 61 1.26 7.95 -3.89
CA ILE A 61 1.22 8.39 -2.50
C ILE A 61 1.56 7.26 -1.52
N ILE A 62 1.16 6.03 -1.83
CA ILE A 62 1.38 4.85 -0.98
C ILE A 62 2.77 4.23 -1.15
N LYS A 63 3.71 4.92 -1.82
CA LYS A 63 5.08 4.41 -2.02
C LYS A 63 5.79 4.36 -0.68
N TYR A 64 5.71 3.20 -0.05
CA TYR A 64 6.62 2.85 1.02
C TYR A 64 8.07 2.92 0.54
N GLU A 65 8.94 3.41 1.42
CA GLU A 65 10.39 3.32 1.25
C GLU A 65 10.81 1.86 1.21
N TRP A 66 10.93 1.30 0.01
CA TRP A 66 11.72 0.11 -0.26
C TRP A 66 13.23 0.40 -0.10
N GLN A 67 13.61 1.34 0.78
CA GLN A 67 15.01 1.72 1.03
C GLN A 67 15.62 0.95 2.21
N ALA A 68 14.84 0.14 2.94
CA ALA A 68 15.39 -0.70 4.00
C ALA A 68 16.08 -1.99 3.49
N MET A 69 15.93 -2.36 2.21
CA MET A 69 16.61 -3.53 1.63
C MET A 69 17.88 -3.20 0.85
N THR A 70 18.34 -1.94 0.89
CA THR A 70 19.70 -1.57 0.50
C THR A 70 20.68 -1.53 1.69
N SER A 71 20.22 -1.87 2.90
CA SER A 71 21.06 -1.93 4.12
C SER A 71 21.17 -3.33 4.75
N TYR A 72 21.04 -4.39 3.96
CA TYR A 72 21.73 -5.64 4.29
C TYR A 72 23.09 -5.62 3.57
N PRO A 73 24.15 -5.00 4.14
CA PRO A 73 25.48 -5.43 3.77
C PRO A 73 25.58 -6.88 4.25
N LEU A 74 25.74 -7.82 3.32
CA LEU A 74 26.41 -9.10 3.50
C LEU A 74 26.65 -9.48 4.97
N LEU A 75 25.74 -10.25 5.56
CA LEU A 75 26.11 -11.08 6.72
C LEU A 75 26.90 -12.29 6.18
N LEU A 76 28.18 -12.03 5.94
CA LEU A 76 29.28 -12.91 6.33
C LEU A 76 29.50 -12.78 7.85
#